data_AF-A0A1Z5L3Q1-F1
#
_entry.id   AF-A0A1Z5L3Q1-F1
#
_cell.length_a   1.000
_cell.length_b   1.000
_cell.length_c   1.000
_cell.angle_alpha   90.00
_cell.angle_beta   90.00
_cell.angle_gamma   90.00
#
_symmetry.space_group_name_H-M   'P 1'
#
loop_
_entity.id
_entity.type
_entity.pdbx_description
1 polymer ?
#
loop_
_entity_poly.entity_id
_entity_poly.type
_entity_poly.pdbx_seq_one_letter_code
_entity_poly.pdbx_strand_id
1 'polypeptide(L)'
;MLENAHNLFIAPIEKFRKDHIGEAKERKKKFDKETAKYCQSLERYLNLSTKKGDGQLKEAFAVFELEKRHFFKASLEYVLLLQKVQERKKTEFVETILRFMYGWLTFYHQGHEVAKEFNSFNTDLQVRLQKTRENFEATHSEAEQLMVKMLEVRTTKPQDSGSLNKMYTRQGYLFLMEKKHLTTIWNKHYCQYQKESRKFTMIPYSQTVGKITTTDTFCLKECIRRMNDTIDKRFCFDLTAVERPAIIYTFQALCEEDLKQWLNAMDGKEPSSAPPGRVAKQEGCELDEAGFTFVKNCIDAIEARGLEDQGLYRIVGVSSKVTKLTQLAFDSRKVECLNLLDPGEWEVKTITSALKNYLRNLPEPLMTFRLHTSFITAAKQENKVQRVSTIEALVGQLPKENYRMLSLLIHHLHR
;
A
#
# COMPACT_ATOMS: atom_id res chain seq x y z
N MET A 1 -7.04 -50.47 -14.74
CA MET A 1 -8.05 -51.36 -14.09
C MET A 1 -9.46 -50.78 -14.21
N LEU A 2 -9.71 -49.55 -13.74
CA LEU A 2 -11.05 -48.92 -13.80
C LEU A 2 -11.64 -48.87 -15.21
N GLU A 3 -10.83 -48.55 -16.23
CA GLU A 3 -11.27 -48.47 -17.63
C GLU A 3 -11.84 -49.80 -18.18
N ASN A 4 -11.37 -50.94 -17.66
CA ASN A 4 -11.81 -52.27 -18.10
C ASN A 4 -12.72 -52.97 -17.08
N ALA A 5 -13.06 -52.32 -15.96
CA ALA A 5 -13.83 -52.93 -14.88
C ALA A 5 -15.23 -53.37 -15.34
N HIS A 6 -15.87 -52.56 -16.20
CA HIS A 6 -17.16 -52.91 -16.77
C HIS A 6 -17.08 -54.21 -17.59
N ASN A 7 -16.12 -54.29 -18.51
CA ASN A 7 -15.96 -55.45 -19.39
C ASN A 7 -15.52 -56.71 -18.64
N LEU A 8 -14.69 -56.56 -17.61
CA LEU A 8 -14.11 -57.69 -16.88
C LEU A 8 -15.01 -58.23 -15.77
N PHE A 9 -15.85 -57.39 -15.15
CA PHE A 9 -16.64 -57.77 -13.98
C PHE A 9 -18.14 -57.66 -14.18
N ILE A 10 -18.61 -56.57 -14.80
CA ILE A 10 -20.05 -56.29 -14.89
C ILE A 10 -20.68 -57.03 -16.07
N ALA A 11 -20.09 -56.90 -17.26
CA ALA A 11 -20.61 -57.50 -18.49
C ALA A 11 -20.78 -59.03 -18.41
N PRO A 12 -19.86 -59.82 -17.82
CA PRO A 12 -20.06 -61.26 -17.66
C PRO A 12 -21.26 -61.61 -16.77
N ILE A 13 -21.42 -60.93 -15.63
CA ILE A 13 -22.56 -61.15 -14.73
C ILE A 13 -23.87 -60.74 -15.39
N GLU A 14 -23.89 -59.61 -16.11
CA GLU A 14 -25.08 -59.17 -16.85
C GLU A 14 -25.47 -60.14 -17.95
N LYS A 15 -24.48 -60.66 -18.68
CA LYS A 15 -24.67 -61.70 -19.70
C LYS A 15 -25.23 -62.97 -19.09
N PHE A 16 -24.68 -63.44 -17.96
CA PHE A 16 -25.22 -64.60 -17.24
C PHE A 16 -26.67 -64.39 -16.81
N ARG A 17 -26.99 -63.22 -16.24
CA ARG A 17 -28.35 -62.86 -15.85
C ARG A 17 -29.31 -62.85 -17.05
N LYS A 18 -28.91 -62.24 -18.16
CA LYS A 18 -29.78 -62.08 -19.33
C LYS A 18 -29.95 -63.40 -20.08
N ASP A 19 -28.84 -64.06 -20.42
CA ASP A 19 -28.84 -65.17 -21.36
C ASP A 19 -29.20 -66.49 -20.67
N HIS A 20 -28.73 -66.72 -19.44
CA HIS A 20 -28.94 -68.00 -18.77
C HIS A 20 -30.14 -67.98 -17.83
N ILE A 21 -30.24 -66.99 -16.93
CA ILE A 21 -31.40 -66.86 -16.04
C ILE A 21 -32.65 -66.45 -16.84
N GLY A 22 -32.49 -65.57 -17.84
CA GLY A 22 -33.58 -65.19 -18.73
C GLY A 22 -34.14 -66.36 -19.53
N GLU A 23 -33.28 -67.19 -20.13
CA GLU A 23 -33.71 -68.40 -20.84
C GLU A 23 -34.47 -69.37 -19.91
N ALA A 24 -33.99 -69.58 -18.69
CA ALA A 24 -34.67 -70.42 -17.70
C ALA A 24 -36.06 -69.89 -17.33
N LYS A 25 -36.24 -68.57 -17.23
CA LYS A 25 -37.54 -67.96 -16.98
C LYS A 25 -38.51 -68.17 -18.15
N GLU A 26 -38.03 -68.04 -19.39
CA GLU A 26 -38.89 -68.29 -20.57
C GLU A 26 -39.25 -69.77 -20.72
N ARG A 27 -38.30 -70.69 -20.44
CA ARG A 27 -38.59 -72.14 -20.47
C ARG A 27 -39.58 -72.55 -19.38
N LYS A 28 -39.53 -71.91 -18.21
CA LYS A 28 -40.54 -72.08 -17.15
C LYS A 28 -41.94 -71.73 -17.66
N LYS A 29 -42.12 -70.57 -18.30
CA LYS A 29 -43.43 -70.17 -18.87
C LYS A 29 -43.97 -71.20 -19.87
N LYS A 30 -43.09 -71.76 -20.71
CA LYS A 30 -43.46 -72.83 -21.65
C LYS A 30 -43.89 -74.09 -20.90
N PHE A 31 -43.13 -74.52 -19.89
CA PHE A 31 -43.48 -75.65 -19.04
C PHE A 31 -44.84 -75.43 -18.35
N ASP A 32 -45.08 -74.28 -17.74
CA ASP A 32 -46.34 -73.95 -17.08
C ASP A 32 -47.51 -73.98 -18.07
N LYS A 33 -47.32 -73.48 -19.30
CA LYS A 33 -48.33 -73.50 -20.37
C LYS A 33 -48.67 -74.92 -20.82
N GLU A 34 -47.67 -75.76 -21.10
CA GLU A 34 -47.92 -77.15 -21.51
C GLU A 34 -48.49 -77.99 -20.36
N THR A 35 -48.14 -77.66 -19.11
CA THR A 35 -48.75 -78.27 -17.91
C THR A 35 -50.25 -77.96 -17.85
N ALA A 36 -50.64 -76.70 -18.06
CA ALA A 36 -52.05 -76.31 -18.07
C ALA A 36 -52.86 -77.03 -19.16
N LYS A 37 -52.33 -77.12 -20.39
CA LYS A 37 -52.97 -77.86 -21.48
C LYS A 37 -53.11 -79.36 -21.19
N TYR A 38 -52.07 -79.97 -20.62
CA TYR A 38 -52.09 -81.37 -20.22
C TYR A 38 -53.16 -81.63 -19.16
N CYS A 39 -53.23 -80.80 -18.11
CA CYS A 39 -54.25 -80.93 -17.08
C CYS A 39 -55.66 -80.75 -17.65
N GLN A 40 -55.86 -79.74 -18.50
CA GLN A 40 -57.16 -79.47 -19.12
C GLN A 40 -57.60 -80.60 -20.07
N SER A 41 -56.68 -81.17 -20.86
CA SER A 41 -57.01 -82.27 -21.77
C SER A 41 -57.29 -83.57 -21.00
N LEU A 42 -56.59 -83.82 -19.89
CA LEU A 42 -56.84 -84.93 -18.99
C LEU A 42 -58.23 -84.82 -18.35
N GLU A 43 -58.58 -83.66 -17.77
CA GLU A 43 -59.91 -83.42 -17.19
C GLU A 43 -61.01 -83.61 -18.23
N ARG A 44 -60.82 -83.09 -19.44
CA ARG A 44 -61.78 -83.24 -20.54
C ARG A 44 -61.97 -84.70 -20.93
N TYR A 45 -60.89 -85.46 -21.03
CA TYR A 45 -60.94 -86.88 -21.35
C TYR A 45 -61.66 -87.69 -20.26
N LEU A 46 -61.33 -87.45 -18.98
CA LEU A 46 -61.94 -88.15 -17.85
C LEU A 46 -63.42 -87.82 -17.64
N ASN A 47 -63.85 -86.58 -17.95
CA ASN A 47 -65.22 -86.14 -17.78
C ASN A 47 -66.17 -86.50 -18.95
N LEU A 48 -65.70 -87.22 -19.97
CA LEU A 48 -66.56 -87.70 -21.04
C LEU A 48 -67.58 -88.73 -20.52
N SER A 49 -68.87 -88.48 -20.77
CA SER A 49 -69.93 -89.40 -20.39
C SER A 49 -69.77 -90.76 -21.09
N THR A 50 -70.03 -91.84 -20.38
CA THR A 50 -70.08 -93.21 -20.91
C THR A 50 -71.14 -93.42 -21.99
N LYS A 51 -72.07 -92.46 -22.17
CA LYS A 51 -73.10 -92.47 -23.23
C LYS A 51 -72.62 -91.85 -24.56
N LYS A 52 -71.40 -91.30 -24.60
CA LYS A 52 -70.79 -90.70 -25.81
C LYS A 52 -70.26 -91.80 -26.74
N GLY A 53 -70.32 -91.56 -28.05
CA GLY A 53 -69.85 -92.52 -29.06
C GLY A 53 -68.32 -92.69 -29.07
N ASP A 54 -67.86 -93.88 -29.42
CA ASP A 54 -66.45 -94.32 -29.42
C ASP A 54 -65.51 -93.38 -30.21
N GLY A 55 -66.01 -92.73 -31.26
CA GLY A 55 -65.25 -91.75 -32.05
C GLY A 55 -64.82 -90.52 -31.25
N GLN A 56 -65.71 -89.96 -30.41
CA GLN A 56 -65.40 -88.78 -29.57
C GLN A 56 -64.42 -89.11 -28.45
N LEU A 57 -64.47 -90.34 -27.94
CA LEU A 57 -63.52 -90.84 -26.95
C LEU A 57 -62.11 -90.98 -27.54
N LYS A 58 -62.00 -91.56 -28.74
CA LYS A 58 -60.72 -91.70 -29.46
C LYS A 58 -60.07 -90.35 -29.77
N GLU A 59 -60.86 -89.36 -30.18
CA GLU A 59 -60.36 -88.02 -30.45
C GLU A 59 -59.83 -87.35 -29.17
N ALA A 60 -60.59 -87.37 -28.08
CA ALA A 60 -60.17 -86.81 -26.80
C ALA A 60 -58.92 -87.51 -26.24
N PHE A 61 -58.82 -88.83 -26.40
CA PHE A 61 -57.62 -89.59 -26.01
C PHE A 61 -56.39 -89.20 -26.84
N ALA A 62 -56.54 -89.01 -28.16
CA ALA A 62 -55.45 -88.58 -29.03
C ALA A 62 -54.92 -87.19 -28.66
N VAL A 63 -55.82 -86.25 -28.33
CA VAL A 63 -55.45 -84.92 -27.84
C VAL A 63 -54.73 -85.01 -26.48
N PHE A 64 -55.26 -85.80 -25.55
CA PHE A 64 -54.63 -86.05 -24.26
C PHE A 64 -53.21 -86.60 -24.39
N GLU A 65 -53.00 -87.64 -25.20
CA GLU A 65 -51.68 -88.24 -25.40
C GLU A 65 -50.71 -87.29 -26.12
N LEU A 66 -51.19 -86.44 -27.03
CA LEU A 66 -50.37 -85.39 -27.64
C LEU A 66 -49.89 -84.36 -26.60
N GLU A 67 -50.80 -83.80 -25.81
CA GLU A 67 -50.47 -82.81 -24.78
C GLU A 67 -49.60 -83.41 -23.67
N LYS A 68 -49.80 -84.69 -23.33
CA LYS A 68 -48.93 -85.45 -22.41
C LYS A 68 -47.48 -85.53 -22.90
N ARG A 69 -47.27 -85.80 -24.19
CA ARG A 69 -45.91 -85.79 -24.79
C ARG A 69 -45.29 -84.40 -24.76
N HIS A 70 -46.07 -83.36 -25.05
CA HIS A 70 -45.59 -81.97 -24.97
C HIS A 70 -45.20 -81.58 -23.54
N PHE A 71 -46.02 -81.94 -22.55
CA PHE A 71 -45.73 -81.73 -21.13
C PHE A 71 -44.42 -82.41 -20.73
N PHE A 72 -44.24 -83.71 -21.01
CA PHE A 72 -43.00 -84.41 -20.65
C PHE A 72 -41.76 -83.82 -21.33
N LYS A 73 -41.87 -83.43 -22.60
CA LYS A 73 -40.77 -82.78 -23.29
C LYS A 73 -40.42 -81.43 -22.62
N ALA A 74 -41.43 -80.60 -22.36
CA ALA A 74 -41.23 -79.30 -21.72
C ALA A 74 -40.67 -79.43 -20.28
N SER A 75 -41.10 -80.44 -19.52
CA SER A 75 -40.62 -80.69 -18.16
C SER A 75 -39.16 -81.10 -18.14
N LEU A 76 -38.74 -82.04 -18.99
CA LEU A 76 -37.35 -82.49 -19.09
C LEU A 76 -36.43 -81.38 -19.59
N GLU A 77 -36.87 -80.61 -20.60
CA GLU A 77 -36.14 -79.43 -21.08
C GLU A 77 -35.95 -78.38 -19.96
N TYR A 78 -36.98 -78.16 -19.14
CA TYR A 78 -36.89 -77.20 -18.04
C TYR A 78 -35.96 -77.69 -16.92
N VAL A 79 -36.06 -78.95 -16.50
CA VAL A 79 -35.17 -79.55 -15.49
C VAL A 79 -33.71 -79.50 -15.94
N LEU A 80 -33.42 -79.86 -17.19
CA LEU A 80 -32.08 -79.78 -17.75
C LEU A 80 -31.51 -78.36 -17.68
N LEU A 81 -32.34 -77.37 -18.05
CA LEU A 81 -31.92 -75.97 -18.02
C LEU A 81 -31.70 -75.45 -16.60
N LEU A 82 -32.53 -75.87 -15.63
CA LEU A 82 -32.30 -75.55 -14.22
C LEU A 82 -30.96 -76.09 -13.74
N GLN A 83 -30.62 -77.35 -14.05
CA GLN A 83 -29.34 -77.93 -13.70
C GLN A 83 -28.17 -77.16 -14.33
N LYS A 84 -28.29 -76.80 -15.61
CA LYS A 84 -27.29 -75.99 -16.32
C LYS A 84 -27.07 -74.63 -15.66
N VAL A 85 -28.14 -73.95 -15.25
CA VAL A 85 -28.04 -72.65 -14.55
C VAL A 85 -27.40 -72.80 -13.17
N GLN A 86 -27.73 -73.84 -12.41
CA GLN A 86 -27.14 -74.09 -11.09
C GLN A 86 -25.63 -74.30 -11.18
N GLU A 87 -25.17 -75.11 -12.14
CA GLU A 87 -23.73 -75.33 -12.32
C GLU A 87 -23.01 -74.08 -12.82
N ARG A 88 -23.59 -73.36 -13.79
CA ARG A 88 -23.00 -72.10 -14.29
C ARG A 88 -22.95 -70.99 -13.24
N LYS A 89 -23.92 -70.91 -12.33
CA LYS A 89 -23.91 -69.93 -11.25
C LYS A 89 -22.62 -70.03 -10.42
N LYS A 90 -22.14 -71.25 -10.15
CA LYS A 90 -20.91 -71.46 -9.38
C LYS A 90 -19.70 -70.87 -10.11
N THR A 91 -19.55 -71.18 -11.40
CA THR A 91 -18.37 -70.77 -12.17
C THR A 91 -18.38 -69.27 -12.47
N GLU A 92 -19.50 -68.72 -12.95
CA GLU A 92 -19.60 -67.32 -13.40
C GLU A 92 -19.37 -66.32 -12.25
N PHE A 93 -19.88 -66.62 -11.05
CA PHE A 93 -19.67 -65.77 -9.88
C PHE A 93 -18.25 -65.88 -9.32
N VAL A 94 -17.74 -67.10 -9.13
CA VAL A 94 -16.42 -67.33 -8.54
C VAL A 94 -15.32 -66.78 -9.45
N GLU A 95 -15.43 -66.98 -10.76
CA GLU A 95 -14.47 -66.44 -11.73
C GLU A 95 -14.45 -64.91 -11.73
N THR A 96 -15.62 -64.26 -11.63
CA THR A 96 -15.70 -62.80 -11.56
C THR A 96 -15.05 -62.24 -10.30
N ILE A 97 -15.31 -62.86 -9.14
CA ILE A 97 -14.70 -62.45 -7.85
C ILE A 97 -13.19 -62.67 -7.89
N LEU A 98 -12.73 -63.81 -8.40
CA LEU A 98 -11.30 -64.12 -8.51
C LEU A 98 -10.57 -63.08 -9.36
N ARG A 99 -11.13 -62.74 -10.53
CA ARG A 99 -10.56 -61.71 -11.41
C ARG A 99 -10.52 -60.34 -10.73
N PHE A 100 -11.56 -60.00 -9.97
CA PHE A 100 -11.61 -58.74 -9.22
C PHE A 100 -10.52 -58.68 -8.16
N MET A 101 -10.39 -59.74 -7.35
CA MET A 101 -9.35 -59.84 -6.32
C MET A 101 -7.95 -59.74 -6.91
N TYR A 102 -7.69 -60.45 -8.01
CA TYR A 102 -6.39 -60.40 -8.68
C TYR A 102 -6.07 -58.98 -9.15
N GLY A 103 -7.03 -58.34 -9.83
CA GLY A 103 -6.89 -56.95 -10.25
C GLY A 103 -6.59 -56.04 -9.07
N TRP A 104 -7.36 -56.16 -7.98
CA TRP A 104 -7.22 -55.34 -6.77
C TRP A 104 -5.82 -55.45 -6.19
N LEU A 105 -5.31 -56.67 -6.00
CA LEU A 105 -3.96 -56.91 -5.49
C LEU A 105 -2.89 -56.32 -6.41
N THR A 106 -3.02 -56.49 -7.73
CA THR A 106 -2.08 -55.90 -8.70
C THR A 106 -2.08 -54.38 -8.64
N PHE A 107 -3.25 -53.74 -8.51
CA PHE A 107 -3.36 -52.28 -8.43
C PHE A 107 -2.61 -51.72 -7.21
N TYR A 108 -2.83 -52.29 -6.03
CA TYR A 108 -2.15 -51.81 -4.81
C TYR A 108 -0.66 -52.11 -4.84
N HIS A 109 -0.25 -53.26 -5.36
CA HIS A 109 1.16 -53.58 -5.53
C HIS A 109 1.84 -52.58 -6.47
N GLN A 110 1.24 -52.28 -7.63
CA GLN A 110 1.78 -51.30 -8.57
C GLN A 110 1.83 -49.90 -7.95
N GLY A 111 0.79 -49.50 -7.23
CA GLY A 111 0.77 -48.22 -6.52
C GLY A 111 1.88 -48.10 -5.48
N HIS A 112 2.17 -49.17 -4.75
CA HIS A 112 3.29 -49.22 -3.81
C HIS A 112 4.64 -49.05 -4.50
N GLU A 113 4.90 -49.78 -5.58
CA GLU A 113 6.18 -49.68 -6.31
C GLU A 113 6.38 -48.28 -6.90
N VAL A 114 5.34 -47.68 -7.49
CA VAL A 114 5.40 -46.29 -7.97
C VAL A 114 5.69 -45.32 -6.82
N ALA A 115 4.99 -45.45 -5.69
CA ALA A 115 5.24 -44.59 -4.53
C ALA A 115 6.69 -44.70 -4.01
N LYS A 116 7.24 -45.92 -4.01
CA LYS A 116 8.62 -46.20 -3.62
C LYS A 116 9.63 -45.55 -4.56
N GLU A 117 9.41 -45.59 -5.87
CA GLU A 117 10.25 -44.91 -6.87
C GLU A 117 10.28 -43.39 -6.64
N PHE A 118 9.14 -42.78 -6.29
CA PHE A 118 9.04 -41.34 -6.01
C PHE A 118 9.63 -40.92 -4.65
N ASN A 119 9.97 -41.85 -3.76
CA ASN A 119 10.41 -41.52 -2.41
C ASN A 119 11.72 -40.72 -2.38
N SER A 120 12.65 -41.01 -3.30
CA SER A 120 13.90 -40.25 -3.43
C SER A 120 13.64 -38.79 -3.80
N PHE A 121 12.73 -38.54 -4.75
CA PHE A 121 12.34 -37.20 -5.15
C PHE A 121 11.69 -36.43 -3.99
N ASN A 122 10.77 -37.06 -3.25
CA ASN A 122 10.12 -36.42 -2.10
C ASN A 122 11.13 -36.04 -1.02
N THR A 123 12.11 -36.91 -0.76
CA THR A 123 13.18 -36.64 0.20
C THR A 123 14.05 -35.47 -0.26
N ASP A 124 14.49 -35.45 -1.52
CA ASP A 124 15.26 -34.34 -2.10
C ASP A 124 14.48 -33.01 -2.04
N LEU A 125 13.19 -33.03 -2.39
CA LEU A 125 12.32 -31.87 -2.31
C LEU A 125 12.21 -31.33 -0.89
N GLN A 126 12.07 -32.21 0.10
CA GLN A 126 12.01 -31.84 1.51
C GLN A 126 13.31 -31.16 1.97
N VAL A 127 14.47 -31.71 1.58
CA VAL A 127 15.79 -31.13 1.88
C VAL A 127 15.95 -29.75 1.23
N ARG A 128 15.58 -29.60 -0.05
CA ARG A 128 15.65 -28.31 -0.75
C ARG A 128 14.75 -27.25 -0.13
N LEU A 129 13.54 -27.64 0.29
CA LEU A 129 12.62 -26.74 0.96
C LEU A 129 13.19 -26.27 2.30
N GLN A 130 13.74 -27.20 3.09
CA GLN A 130 14.38 -26.88 4.37
C GLN A 130 15.57 -25.92 4.17
N LYS A 131 16.45 -26.20 3.20
CA LYS A 131 17.58 -25.32 2.88
C LYS A 131 17.13 -23.93 2.43
N THR A 132 16.04 -23.84 1.66
CA THR A 132 15.48 -22.55 1.23
C THR A 132 14.99 -21.74 2.43
N ARG A 133 14.37 -22.41 3.41
CA ARG A 133 13.92 -21.79 4.66
C ARG A 133 15.09 -21.27 5.49
N GLU A 134 16.11 -22.10 5.69
CA GLU A 134 17.32 -21.73 6.43
C GLU A 134 18.06 -20.55 5.78
N ASN A 135 18.18 -20.57 4.44
CA ASN A 135 18.78 -19.47 3.70
C ASN A 135 17.99 -18.15 3.87
N PHE A 136 16.66 -18.23 3.85
CA PHE A 136 15.80 -17.07 4.08
C PHE A 136 15.99 -16.53 5.50
N GLU A 137 15.93 -17.39 6.51
CA GLU A 137 16.09 -16.99 7.92
C GLU A 137 17.47 -16.34 8.17
N ALA A 138 18.54 -16.91 7.62
CA ALA A 138 19.88 -16.34 7.69
C ALA A 138 19.94 -14.95 7.03
N THR A 139 19.47 -14.84 5.77
CA THR A 139 19.47 -13.58 5.02
C THR A 139 18.60 -12.52 5.70
N HIS A 140 17.46 -12.91 6.24
CA HIS A 140 16.56 -12.04 6.99
C HIS A 140 17.25 -11.50 8.24
N SER A 141 17.87 -12.38 9.04
CA SER A 141 18.61 -11.97 10.25
C SER A 141 19.75 -11.00 9.92
N GLU A 142 20.51 -11.26 8.86
CA GLU A 142 21.58 -10.35 8.43
C GLU A 142 21.02 -8.98 7.99
N ALA A 143 19.93 -8.97 7.22
CA ALA A 143 19.27 -7.74 6.77
C ALA A 143 18.70 -6.93 7.94
N GLU A 144 18.12 -7.61 8.93
CA GLU A 144 17.58 -6.98 10.15
C GLU A 144 18.70 -6.38 10.99
N GLN A 145 19.80 -7.11 11.21
CA GLN A 145 20.98 -6.59 11.90
C GLN A 145 21.57 -5.38 11.17
N LEU A 146 21.66 -5.42 9.84
CA LEU A 146 22.12 -4.31 9.03
C LEU A 146 21.19 -3.09 9.17
N MET A 147 19.87 -3.30 9.14
CA MET A 147 18.89 -2.24 9.32
C MET A 147 19.05 -1.56 10.68
N VAL A 148 19.10 -2.33 11.77
CA VAL A 148 19.29 -1.82 13.14
C VAL A 148 20.59 -1.02 13.22
N LYS A 149 21.70 -1.57 12.71
CA LYS A 149 22.99 -0.90 12.67
C LYS A 149 22.94 0.40 11.87
N MET A 150 22.26 0.43 10.72
CA MET A 150 22.12 1.64 9.91
C MET A 150 21.29 2.72 10.61
N LEU A 151 20.23 2.34 11.32
CA LEU A 151 19.42 3.26 12.12
C LEU A 151 20.21 3.82 13.30
N GLU A 152 20.95 2.97 14.01
CA GLU A 152 21.81 3.38 15.13
C GLU A 152 22.93 4.33 14.66
N VAL A 153 23.60 4.02 13.55
CA VAL A 153 24.61 4.91 12.96
C VAL A 153 23.99 6.25 12.60
N ARG A 154 22.83 6.28 11.94
CA ARG A 154 22.18 7.55 11.56
C ARG A 154 21.75 8.40 12.76
N THR A 155 21.36 7.77 13.87
CA THR A 155 20.90 8.47 15.08
C THR A 155 22.06 8.95 15.95
N THR A 156 23.11 8.15 16.09
CA THR A 156 24.27 8.46 16.96
C THR A 156 25.34 9.29 16.26
N LYS A 157 25.52 9.15 14.94
CA LYS A 157 26.47 9.89 14.12
C LYS A 157 25.79 10.28 12.80
N PRO A 158 25.12 11.45 12.73
CA PRO A 158 24.48 11.92 11.51
C PRO A 158 25.49 11.99 10.36
N GLN A 159 25.53 10.94 9.54
CA GLN A 159 26.48 10.85 8.45
C GLN A 159 25.94 11.65 7.27
N ASP A 160 26.75 12.57 6.80
CA ASP A 160 26.43 13.41 5.66
C ASP A 160 26.30 12.56 4.39
N SER A 161 25.06 12.45 3.88
CA SER A 161 24.74 11.65 2.70
C SER A 161 25.47 12.13 1.45
N GLY A 162 25.88 13.40 1.42
CA GLY A 162 26.63 13.98 0.31
C GLY A 162 28.09 13.54 0.22
N SER A 163 28.60 12.81 1.23
CA SER A 163 29.98 12.32 1.30
C SER A 163 30.12 10.79 1.18
N LEU A 164 29.01 10.06 1.03
CA LEU A 164 29.02 8.59 1.00
C LEU A 164 29.75 8.00 -0.22
N ASN A 165 29.64 8.64 -1.38
CA ASN A 165 30.32 8.20 -2.60
C ASN A 165 31.59 9.03 -2.81
N LYS A 166 32.76 8.42 -2.59
CA LYS A 166 34.07 9.05 -2.74
C LYS A 166 34.40 9.52 -4.17
N MET A 167 33.66 9.05 -5.18
CA MET A 167 33.80 9.51 -6.56
C MET A 167 33.43 10.99 -6.74
N TYR A 168 32.55 11.52 -5.88
CA TYR A 168 32.09 12.90 -5.94
C TYR A 168 32.57 13.66 -4.71
N THR A 169 33.03 14.89 -4.90
CA THR A 169 33.38 15.78 -3.78
C THR A 169 32.14 16.16 -2.99
N ARG A 170 31.01 16.31 -3.69
CA ARG A 170 29.70 16.56 -3.10
C ARG A 170 28.61 16.01 -4.00
N GLN A 171 27.57 15.45 -3.40
CA GLN A 171 26.33 15.10 -4.09
C GLN A 171 25.14 15.34 -3.16
N GLY A 172 23.94 15.48 -3.72
CA GLY A 172 22.75 15.68 -2.91
C GLY A 172 21.64 16.37 -3.68
N TYR A 173 20.50 16.55 -3.01
CA TYR A 173 19.35 17.21 -3.62
C TYR A 173 19.47 18.73 -3.48
N LEU A 174 19.27 19.44 -4.59
CA LEU A 174 19.16 20.89 -4.65
C LEU A 174 17.89 21.29 -5.39
N PHE A 175 17.38 22.49 -5.14
CA PHE A 175 16.27 23.05 -5.91
C PHE A 175 16.80 24.11 -6.86
N LEU A 176 16.61 23.93 -8.16
CA LEU A 176 16.98 24.89 -9.19
C LEU A 176 15.83 25.88 -9.41
N MET A 177 16.15 27.16 -9.42
CA MET A 177 15.22 28.23 -9.73
C MET A 177 15.04 28.37 -11.25
N GLU A 178 13.81 28.31 -11.72
CA GLU A 178 13.42 28.60 -13.10
C GLU A 178 12.46 29.79 -13.13
N LYS A 179 12.83 30.85 -13.86
CA LYS A 179 11.96 32.00 -14.08
C LYS A 179 11.11 31.76 -15.32
N LYS A 180 9.79 31.62 -15.14
CA LYS A 180 8.80 31.71 -16.24
C LYS A 180 8.16 33.09 -16.24
N HIS A 181 7.56 33.49 -17.36
CA HIS A 181 7.09 34.86 -17.69
C HIS A 181 6.47 35.68 -16.54
N LEU A 182 5.78 35.04 -15.57
CA LEU A 182 5.19 35.70 -14.39
C LEU A 182 5.42 34.96 -13.06
N THR A 183 6.10 33.82 -13.05
CA THR A 183 6.21 32.95 -11.87
C THR A 183 7.58 32.28 -11.77
N THR A 184 8.14 32.27 -10.56
CA THR A 184 9.37 31.52 -10.25
C THR A 184 9.01 30.11 -9.77
N ILE A 185 9.56 29.09 -10.42
CA ILE A 185 9.37 27.68 -10.07
C ILE A 185 10.68 27.13 -9.53
N TRP A 186 10.60 26.21 -8.57
CA TRP A 186 11.76 25.56 -7.96
C TRP A 186 11.68 24.05 -8.19
N ASN A 187 12.57 23.53 -9.04
CA ASN A 187 12.56 22.13 -9.44
C ASN A 187 13.65 21.36 -8.70
N LYS A 188 13.27 20.22 -8.11
CA LYS A 188 14.20 19.36 -7.37
C LYS A 188 15.10 18.59 -8.34
N HIS A 189 16.40 18.67 -8.11
CA HIS A 189 17.43 17.96 -8.86
C HIS A 189 18.33 17.19 -7.90
N TYR A 190 18.81 16.02 -8.33
CA TYR A 190 19.94 15.38 -7.69
C TYR A 190 21.21 15.86 -8.38
N CYS A 191 22.05 16.58 -7.64
CA CYS A 191 23.25 17.22 -8.14
C CYS A 191 24.49 16.47 -7.68
N GLN A 192 25.51 16.45 -8.54
CA GLN A 192 26.78 15.79 -8.30
C GLN A 192 27.92 16.72 -8.76
N TYR A 193 28.94 16.87 -7.93
CA TYR A 193 30.10 17.70 -8.22
C TYR A 193 31.41 16.95 -8.03
N GLN A 194 32.30 17.09 -9.01
CA GLN A 194 33.66 16.55 -8.98
C GLN A 194 34.65 17.71 -9.01
N LYS A 195 35.41 17.90 -7.92
CA LYS A 195 36.36 19.03 -7.80
C LYS A 195 37.51 18.95 -8.78
N GLU A 196 38.08 17.76 -9.00
CA GLU A 196 39.22 17.55 -9.90
C GLU A 196 38.94 18.00 -11.34
N SER A 197 37.75 17.70 -11.84
CA SER A 197 37.30 18.08 -13.20
C SER A 197 36.45 19.36 -13.22
N ARG A 198 36.17 19.96 -12.06
CA ARG A 198 35.21 21.05 -11.86
C ARG A 198 33.85 20.81 -12.51
N LYS A 199 33.45 19.54 -12.65
CA LYS A 199 32.27 19.13 -13.38
C LYS A 199 31.06 19.09 -12.45
N PHE A 200 30.04 19.85 -12.79
CA PHE A 200 28.76 19.85 -12.08
C PHE A 200 27.68 19.21 -12.95
N THR A 201 27.01 18.21 -12.40
CA THR A 201 25.96 17.44 -13.08
C THR A 201 24.66 17.57 -12.31
N MET A 202 23.57 17.90 -13.00
CA MET A 202 22.22 17.97 -12.45
C MET A 202 21.29 16.98 -13.13
N ILE A 203 20.61 16.17 -12.31
CA ILE A 203 19.68 15.14 -12.75
C ILE A 203 18.29 15.54 -12.24
N PRO A 204 17.32 15.85 -13.13
CA PRO A 204 15.95 16.14 -12.73
C PRO A 204 15.37 14.99 -11.91
N TYR A 205 14.77 15.33 -10.77
CA TYR A 205 14.18 14.34 -9.87
C TYR A 205 12.67 14.52 -9.79
N SER A 206 11.91 13.51 -10.23
CA SER A 206 10.47 13.41 -10.05
C SER A 206 10.15 12.28 -9.07
N GLN A 207 9.31 12.56 -8.08
CA GLN A 207 8.85 11.55 -7.12
C GLN A 207 7.93 10.50 -7.76
N THR A 208 7.24 10.85 -8.85
CA THR A 208 6.24 10.00 -9.50
C THR A 208 6.75 9.31 -10.76
N VAL A 209 7.83 9.81 -11.37
CA VAL A 209 8.36 9.29 -12.63
C VAL A 209 9.81 8.85 -12.40
N GLY A 210 10.03 7.55 -12.25
CA GLY A 210 11.35 6.96 -12.01
C GLY A 210 12.29 6.92 -13.23
N LYS A 211 11.96 7.61 -14.33
CA LYS A 211 12.81 7.68 -15.53
C LYS A 211 13.71 8.91 -15.46
N ILE A 212 15.02 8.67 -15.52
CA ILE A 212 16.01 9.72 -15.77
C ILE A 212 15.87 10.11 -17.24
N THR A 213 15.32 11.30 -17.52
CA THR A 213 15.06 11.74 -18.90
C THR A 213 16.28 12.41 -19.51
N THR A 214 16.82 13.43 -18.83
CA THR A 214 17.84 14.34 -19.38
C THR A 214 18.71 14.88 -18.26
N THR A 215 20.00 14.59 -18.31
CA THR A 215 21.01 15.09 -17.36
C THR A 215 21.72 16.29 -17.98
N ASP A 216 21.76 17.44 -17.29
CA ASP A 216 22.56 18.59 -17.73
C ASP A 216 23.88 18.61 -16.96
N THR A 217 24.96 18.99 -17.63
CA THR A 217 26.31 18.94 -17.08
C THR A 217 27.16 20.04 -17.67
N PHE A 218 27.88 20.75 -16.81
CA PHE A 218 28.72 21.89 -17.20
C PHE A 218 29.98 21.97 -16.33
N CYS A 219 30.99 22.67 -16.83
CA CYS A 219 32.18 23.02 -16.06
C CYS A 219 31.87 24.25 -15.19
N LEU A 220 32.04 24.13 -13.88
CA LEU A 220 31.81 25.21 -12.94
C LEU A 220 32.87 26.30 -13.09
N LYS A 221 32.45 27.53 -13.40
CA LYS A 221 33.32 28.72 -13.42
C LYS A 221 33.40 29.38 -12.06
N GLU A 222 32.26 29.64 -11.43
CA GLU A 222 32.18 30.36 -10.16
C GLU A 222 30.95 29.93 -9.36
N CYS A 223 31.10 29.90 -8.04
CA CYS A 223 30.06 29.60 -7.06
C CYS A 223 30.00 30.75 -6.05
N ILE A 224 28.84 31.38 -5.87
CA ILE A 224 28.69 32.56 -4.99
C ILE A 224 27.47 32.37 -4.10
N ARG A 225 27.62 32.60 -2.80
CA ARG A 225 26.47 32.63 -1.88
C ARG A 225 25.58 33.85 -2.19
N ARG A 226 24.27 33.65 -2.27
CA ARG A 226 23.32 34.74 -2.53
C ARG A 226 22.87 35.38 -1.21
N MET A 227 22.80 36.71 -1.17
CA MET A 227 22.30 37.45 0.00
C MET A 227 20.78 37.28 0.14
N ASN A 228 20.31 37.09 1.37
CA ASN A 228 18.88 36.92 1.68
C ASN A 228 18.02 38.10 1.20
N ASP A 229 18.58 39.31 1.16
CA ASP A 229 17.85 40.52 0.74
C ASP A 229 17.57 40.57 -0.77
N THR A 230 18.23 39.71 -1.55
CA THR A 230 18.10 39.66 -3.03
C THR A 230 17.10 38.60 -3.50
N ILE A 231 16.66 37.69 -2.61
CA ILE A 231 15.74 36.60 -2.93
C ILE A 231 14.96 36.16 -1.69
N ASP A 232 13.63 36.07 -1.79
CA ASP A 232 12.76 35.61 -0.70
C ASP A 232 12.78 34.07 -0.54
N LYS A 233 13.99 33.51 -0.42
CA LYS A 233 14.27 32.09 -0.16
C LYS A 233 15.57 31.95 0.64
N ARG A 234 15.58 30.99 1.57
CA ARG A 234 16.75 30.69 2.40
C ARG A 234 17.70 29.73 1.69
N PHE A 235 18.98 29.82 2.03
CA PHE A 235 20.05 28.90 1.64
C PHE A 235 20.35 28.87 0.14
N CYS A 236 20.27 30.03 -0.51
CA CYS A 236 20.48 30.16 -1.94
C CYS A 236 21.93 30.48 -2.31
N PHE A 237 22.38 29.95 -3.44
CA PHE A 237 23.67 30.24 -4.04
C PHE A 237 23.57 30.17 -5.56
N ASP A 238 24.50 30.83 -6.23
CA ASP A 238 24.55 30.94 -7.68
C ASP A 238 25.75 30.19 -8.23
N LEU A 239 25.51 29.45 -9.31
CA LEU A 239 26.55 28.83 -10.11
C LEU A 239 26.60 29.47 -11.49
N THR A 240 27.81 29.74 -11.97
CA THR A 240 28.07 30.18 -13.34
C THR A 240 28.85 29.08 -14.06
N ALA A 241 28.41 28.71 -15.26
CA ALA A 241 29.10 27.75 -16.11
C ALA A 241 30.20 28.43 -16.95
N VAL A 242 31.29 27.70 -17.23
CA VAL A 242 32.36 28.20 -18.13
C VAL A 242 31.82 28.36 -19.55
N GLU A 243 31.03 27.40 -20.01
CA GLU A 243 30.49 27.34 -21.36
C GLU A 243 29.33 28.32 -21.57
N ARG A 244 28.63 28.70 -20.48
CA ARG A 244 27.43 29.55 -20.52
C ARG A 244 27.53 30.69 -19.49
N PRO A 245 28.47 31.64 -19.64
CA PRO A 245 28.76 32.65 -18.63
C PRO A 245 27.63 33.68 -18.44
N ALA A 246 26.73 33.82 -19.42
CA ALA A 246 25.56 34.69 -19.33
C ALA A 246 24.40 34.09 -18.52
N ILE A 247 24.44 32.79 -18.22
CA ILE A 247 23.40 32.09 -17.48
C ILE A 247 23.86 31.88 -16.04
N ILE A 248 23.07 32.40 -15.10
CA ILE A 248 23.27 32.21 -13.66
C ILE A 248 22.25 31.18 -13.18
N TYR A 249 22.74 30.04 -12.69
CA TYR A 249 21.89 29.01 -12.10
C TYR A 249 21.79 29.26 -10.60
N THR A 250 20.60 29.64 -10.14
CA THR A 250 20.34 29.84 -8.70
C THR A 250 19.79 28.55 -8.11
N PHE A 251 20.53 28.00 -7.15
CA PHE A 251 20.15 26.82 -6.40
C PHE A 251 19.76 27.16 -4.97
N GLN A 252 18.91 26.32 -4.38
CA GLN A 252 18.58 26.33 -2.96
C GLN A 252 19.02 24.99 -2.33
N ALA A 253 19.84 25.09 -1.28
CA ALA A 253 20.23 23.97 -0.42
C ALA A 253 19.16 23.65 0.64
N LEU A 254 19.27 22.49 1.28
CA LEU A 254 18.26 22.01 2.23
C LEU A 254 18.32 22.72 3.59
N CYS A 255 19.52 23.12 4.00
CA CYS A 255 19.77 23.87 5.24
C CYS A 255 21.08 24.67 5.16
N GLU A 256 21.36 25.47 6.19
CA GLU A 256 22.60 26.27 6.28
C GLU A 256 23.87 25.41 6.21
N GLU A 257 23.87 24.25 6.89
CA GLU A 257 25.01 23.33 6.88
C GLU A 257 25.25 22.72 5.50
N ASP A 258 24.18 22.29 4.81
CA ASP A 258 24.25 21.77 3.45
C ASP A 258 24.75 22.84 2.46
N LEU A 259 24.30 24.09 2.60
CA LEU A 259 24.81 25.23 1.83
C LEU A 259 26.32 25.39 2.01
N LYS A 260 26.80 25.44 3.27
CA LYS A 260 28.23 25.58 3.57
C LYS A 260 29.04 24.45 2.94
N GLN A 261 28.55 23.22 3.00
CA GLN A 261 29.22 22.06 2.40
C GLN A 261 29.28 22.17 0.86
N TRP A 262 28.21 22.62 0.20
CA TRP A 262 28.23 22.89 -1.24
C TRP A 262 29.20 24.02 -1.61
N LEU A 263 29.20 25.13 -0.87
CA LEU A 263 30.14 26.23 -1.09
C LEU A 263 31.58 25.75 -0.91
N ASN A 264 31.90 25.05 0.18
CA ASN A 264 33.25 24.53 0.44
C ASN A 264 33.72 23.55 -0.64
N ALA A 265 32.82 22.67 -1.12
CA ALA A 265 33.16 21.73 -2.19
C ALA A 265 33.52 22.45 -3.50
N MET A 266 32.81 23.53 -3.81
CA MET A 266 32.90 24.28 -5.07
C MET A 266 33.79 25.54 -4.99
N ASP A 267 34.58 25.69 -3.90
CA ASP A 267 35.40 26.87 -3.62
C ASP A 267 34.59 28.19 -3.70
N GLY A 268 33.36 28.14 -3.15
CA GLY A 268 32.38 29.21 -3.22
C GLY A 268 32.79 30.43 -2.42
N LYS A 269 32.44 31.61 -2.93
CA LYS A 269 32.75 32.89 -2.31
C LYS A 269 31.53 33.45 -1.58
N GLU A 270 31.79 34.12 -0.47
CA GLU A 270 30.81 35.03 0.12
C GLU A 270 30.62 36.24 -0.81
N PRO A 271 29.42 36.83 -0.89
CA PRO A 271 29.18 37.97 -1.77
C PRO A 271 30.07 39.13 -1.32
N SER A 272 30.91 39.64 -2.23
CA SER A 272 31.83 40.74 -1.93
C SER A 272 31.05 41.96 -1.46
N SER A 273 31.16 42.29 -0.19
CA SER A 273 30.69 43.55 0.35
C SER A 273 31.53 44.68 -0.27
N ALA A 274 30.91 45.52 -1.08
CA ALA A 274 31.25 46.94 -1.03
C ALA A 274 31.11 47.40 0.45
N PRO A 275 31.91 48.37 0.93
CA PRO A 275 31.84 48.81 2.32
C PRO A 275 30.38 49.14 2.68
N PRO A 276 29.93 48.85 3.92
CA PRO A 276 28.51 48.82 4.28
C PRO A 276 27.85 50.18 4.07
N GLY A 277 27.37 50.39 2.84
CA GLY A 277 26.48 51.45 2.46
C GLY A 277 25.10 51.07 2.94
N ARG A 278 24.75 51.58 4.13
CA ARG A 278 23.38 51.77 4.60
C ARG A 278 22.46 50.57 4.34
N VAL A 279 22.50 49.60 5.24
CA VAL A 279 21.23 49.01 5.69
C VAL A 279 20.42 50.20 6.16
N ALA A 280 19.29 50.48 5.49
CA ALA A 280 18.30 51.37 6.06
C ALA A 280 17.88 50.72 7.38
N LYS A 281 18.48 51.16 8.49
CA LYS A 281 17.77 51.17 9.77
C LYS A 281 16.42 51.77 9.43
N GLN A 282 15.35 50.98 9.50
CA GLN A 282 14.05 51.59 9.73
C GLN A 282 14.16 52.22 11.12
N GLU A 283 14.57 53.49 11.15
CA GLU A 283 14.42 54.35 12.32
C GLU A 283 12.95 54.22 12.76
N GLY A 284 12.71 53.71 13.98
CA GLY A 284 11.37 53.66 14.57
C GLY A 284 10.91 52.32 15.14
N CYS A 285 11.57 51.18 14.88
CA CYS A 285 11.18 49.90 15.51
C CYS A 285 11.92 49.66 16.83
N GLU A 286 11.83 50.57 17.80
CA GLU A 286 12.35 50.35 19.16
C GLU A 286 11.20 50.28 20.17
N LEU A 287 11.43 49.68 21.35
CA LEU A 287 10.45 49.69 22.45
C LEU A 287 10.46 51.06 23.16
N ASP A 288 10.13 52.10 22.41
CA ASP A 288 10.00 53.48 22.88
C ASP A 288 8.53 53.93 22.95
N GLU A 289 8.27 55.14 23.45
CA GLU A 289 6.90 55.65 23.60
C GLU A 289 6.14 55.76 22.27
N ALA A 290 6.83 55.93 21.14
CA ALA A 290 6.20 55.93 19.82
C ALA A 290 5.71 54.51 19.44
N GLY A 291 6.55 53.49 19.68
CA GLY A 291 6.20 52.09 19.54
C GLY A 291 5.02 51.67 20.43
N PHE A 292 5.01 52.09 21.70
CA PHE A 292 3.87 51.86 22.61
C PHE A 292 2.58 52.51 22.11
N THR A 293 2.66 53.76 21.66
CA THR A 293 1.49 54.49 21.14
C THR A 293 0.94 53.84 19.88
N PHE A 294 1.81 53.43 18.94
CA PHE A 294 1.41 52.73 17.73
C PHE A 294 0.69 51.42 18.04
N VAL A 295 1.26 50.59 18.92
CA VAL A 295 0.66 49.31 19.30
C VAL A 295 -0.68 49.52 19.98
N LYS A 296 -0.80 50.49 20.89
CA LYS A 296 -2.05 50.81 21.57
C LYS A 296 -3.13 51.26 20.58
N ASN A 297 -2.81 52.17 19.66
CA ASN A 297 -3.74 52.63 18.64
C ASN A 297 -4.19 51.49 17.71
N CYS A 298 -3.28 50.56 17.37
CA CYS A 298 -3.63 49.37 16.60
C CYS A 298 -4.62 48.48 17.37
N ILE A 299 -4.34 48.23 18.65
CA ILE A 299 -5.19 47.41 19.51
C ILE A 299 -6.56 48.05 19.71
N ASP A 300 -6.62 49.35 20.03
CA ASP A 300 -7.88 50.07 20.22
C ASP A 300 -8.74 50.00 18.94
N ALA A 301 -8.11 50.14 17.76
CA ALA A 301 -8.82 50.01 16.48
C ALA A 301 -9.26 48.57 16.18
N ILE A 302 -8.46 47.56 16.55
CA ILE A 302 -8.84 46.15 16.37
C ILE A 302 -9.97 45.78 17.33
N GLU A 303 -9.94 46.23 18.57
CA GLU A 303 -10.97 45.96 19.57
C GLU A 303 -12.29 46.66 19.25
N ALA A 304 -12.25 47.85 18.65
CA ALA A 304 -13.45 48.61 18.30
C ALA A 304 -14.24 48.02 17.12
N ARG A 305 -13.59 47.35 16.15
CA ARG A 305 -14.25 46.90 14.91
C ARG A 305 -13.77 45.58 14.30
N GLY A 306 -12.76 44.94 14.88
CA GLY A 306 -12.11 43.77 14.29
C GLY A 306 -12.38 42.45 15.04
N LEU A 307 -12.97 42.47 16.23
CA LEU A 307 -13.16 41.25 17.04
C LEU A 307 -14.11 40.23 16.40
N GLU A 308 -15.04 40.68 15.57
CA GLU A 308 -15.98 39.81 14.84
C GLU A 308 -15.44 39.36 13.46
N ASP A 309 -14.29 39.87 13.02
CA ASP A 309 -13.71 39.53 11.71
C ASP A 309 -13.22 38.07 11.69
N GLN A 310 -13.76 37.28 10.76
CA GLN A 310 -13.29 35.91 10.54
C GLN A 310 -11.81 35.90 10.12
N GLY A 311 -10.98 35.20 10.90
CA GLY A 311 -9.56 35.07 10.59
C GLY A 311 -8.72 36.29 11.00
N LEU A 312 -9.16 37.05 12.01
CA LEU A 312 -8.34 38.06 12.68
C LEU A 312 -6.92 37.52 12.96
N TYR A 313 -5.90 38.31 12.64
CA TYR A 313 -4.47 37.94 12.62
C TYR A 313 -4.03 36.85 11.62
N ARG A 314 -4.94 36.07 11.03
CA ARG A 314 -4.62 35.03 10.03
C ARG A 314 -4.63 35.55 8.60
N ILE A 315 -5.53 36.49 8.29
CA ILE A 315 -5.62 37.12 6.96
C ILE A 315 -4.56 38.22 6.85
N VAL A 316 -3.84 38.25 5.72
CA VAL A 316 -2.74 39.19 5.47
C VAL A 316 -3.27 40.45 4.77
N GLY A 317 -3.02 41.63 5.34
CA GLY A 317 -3.25 42.91 4.67
C GLY A 317 -2.30 43.17 3.49
N VAL A 318 -2.70 44.10 2.61
CA VAL A 318 -1.93 44.45 1.40
C VAL A 318 -0.57 45.06 1.78
N SER A 319 0.53 44.46 1.31
CA SER A 319 1.90 44.82 1.70
C SER A 319 2.22 46.32 1.55
N SER A 320 1.80 46.94 0.43
CA SER A 320 2.01 48.39 0.21
C SER A 320 1.28 49.27 1.22
N LYS A 321 0.06 48.89 1.64
CA LYS A 321 -0.70 49.60 2.68
C LYS A 321 -0.05 49.41 4.07
N VAL A 322 0.47 48.22 4.35
CA VAL A 322 1.19 47.93 5.61
C VAL A 322 2.44 48.79 5.73
N THR A 323 3.27 48.84 4.69
CA THR A 323 4.47 49.69 4.68
C THR A 323 4.12 51.17 4.82
N LYS A 324 3.07 51.64 4.13
CA LYS A 324 2.58 53.03 4.26
C LYS A 324 2.14 53.33 5.69
N LEU A 325 1.37 52.45 6.32
CA LEU A 325 0.89 52.61 7.69
C LEU A 325 2.06 52.65 8.70
N THR A 326 3.00 51.72 8.61
CA THR A 326 4.18 51.69 9.49
C THR A 326 5.02 52.97 9.30
N GLN A 327 5.22 53.44 8.06
CA GLN A 327 5.97 54.69 7.82
C GLN A 327 5.28 55.92 8.42
N LEU A 328 3.96 56.03 8.29
CA LEU A 328 3.20 57.14 8.87
C LEU A 328 3.26 57.12 10.41
N ALA A 329 3.27 55.93 11.01
CA ALA A 329 3.24 55.76 12.47
C ALA A 329 4.53 56.20 13.17
N PHE A 330 5.66 56.16 12.46
CA PHE A 330 6.98 56.53 12.99
C PHE A 330 7.54 57.84 12.39
N ASP A 331 6.75 58.54 11.56
CA ASP A 331 7.08 59.89 11.07
C ASP A 331 6.52 60.93 12.05
N SER A 332 7.40 61.53 12.86
CA SER A 332 7.08 62.48 13.95
C SER A 332 6.25 63.70 13.51
N ARG A 333 6.16 64.00 12.21
CA ARG A 333 5.33 65.09 11.65
C ARG A 333 3.90 64.67 11.28
N LYS A 334 3.61 63.36 11.27
CA LYS A 334 2.35 62.78 10.76
C LYS A 334 1.62 61.88 11.76
N VAL A 335 2.22 61.58 12.91
CA VAL A 335 1.61 60.76 13.98
C VAL A 335 0.27 61.34 14.46
N GLU A 336 0.16 62.67 14.57
CA GLU A 336 -1.07 63.35 15.01
C GLU A 336 -2.23 63.25 13.99
N CYS A 337 -1.96 62.86 12.73
CA CYS A 337 -2.97 62.72 11.67
C CYS A 337 -3.41 61.26 11.43
N LEU A 338 -2.88 60.29 12.17
CA LEU A 338 -3.23 58.87 11.98
C LEU A 338 -4.51 58.49 12.72
N ASN A 339 -5.62 58.46 11.99
CA ASN A 339 -6.89 57.93 12.51
C ASN A 339 -7.10 56.46 12.09
N LEU A 340 -6.68 55.52 12.93
CA LEU A 340 -6.88 54.07 12.67
C LEU A 340 -8.33 53.60 12.83
N LEU A 341 -9.23 54.46 13.33
CA LEU A 341 -10.64 54.15 13.51
C LEU A 341 -11.45 54.33 12.22
N ASP A 342 -10.94 55.02 11.21
CA ASP A 342 -11.61 55.18 9.91
C ASP A 342 -11.59 53.85 9.12
N PRO A 343 -12.76 53.21 8.88
CA PRO A 343 -12.83 51.97 8.12
C PRO A 343 -12.55 52.12 6.63
N GLY A 344 -12.71 53.34 6.08
CA GLY A 344 -12.47 53.62 4.66
C GLY A 344 -10.98 53.73 4.31
N GLU A 345 -10.15 54.18 5.25
CA GLU A 345 -8.71 54.36 5.02
C GLU A 345 -7.91 53.09 5.34
N TRP A 346 -8.19 52.46 6.49
CA TRP A 346 -7.41 51.32 6.99
C TRP A 346 -8.31 50.11 7.24
N GLU A 347 -8.04 49.00 6.55
CA GLU A 347 -8.72 47.72 6.79
C GLU A 347 -8.12 47.02 8.02
N VAL A 348 -8.92 46.27 8.80
CA VAL A 348 -8.47 45.55 10.01
C VAL A 348 -7.31 44.57 9.71
N LYS A 349 -7.35 43.87 8.57
CA LYS A 349 -6.23 43.01 8.11
C LYS A 349 -4.93 43.78 7.83
N THR A 350 -5.02 45.07 7.49
CA THR A 350 -3.85 45.93 7.31
C THR A 350 -3.27 46.34 8.66
N ILE A 351 -4.13 46.70 9.63
CA ILE A 351 -3.73 47.07 10.99
C ILE A 351 -3.08 45.88 11.70
N THR A 352 -3.70 44.70 11.65
CA THR A 352 -3.13 43.46 12.23
C THR A 352 -1.80 43.07 11.57
N SER A 353 -1.66 43.23 10.25
CA SER A 353 -0.38 43.03 9.55
C SER A 353 0.68 44.03 9.97
N ALA A 354 0.33 45.31 10.16
CA ALA A 354 1.27 46.35 10.59
C ALA A 354 1.72 46.15 12.04
N LEU A 355 0.81 45.78 12.94
CA LEU A 355 1.14 45.39 14.32
C LEU A 355 2.12 44.20 14.36
N LYS A 356 1.82 43.13 13.60
CA LYS A 356 2.72 41.97 13.48
C LYS A 356 4.08 42.35 12.88
N ASN A 357 4.09 43.24 11.90
CA ASN A 357 5.32 43.70 11.24
C ASN A 357 6.21 44.49 12.21
N TYR A 358 5.62 45.39 13.00
CA TYR A 358 6.35 46.11 14.04
C TYR A 358 7.02 45.15 15.05
N LEU A 359 6.25 44.20 15.62
CA LEU A 359 6.79 43.25 16.60
C LEU A 359 7.87 42.33 16.01
N ARG A 360 7.79 42.02 14.72
CA ARG A 360 8.79 41.20 14.00
C ARG A 360 10.09 41.97 13.76
N ASN A 361 10.02 43.28 13.56
CA ASN A 361 11.15 44.12 13.19
C ASN A 361 11.84 44.77 14.41
N LEU A 362 11.41 44.45 15.63
CA LEU A 362 12.14 44.85 16.84
C LEU A 362 13.58 44.27 16.82
N PRO A 363 14.62 45.08 17.14
CA PRO A 363 16.00 44.63 17.25
C PRO A 363 16.17 43.45 18.21
N GLU A 364 15.36 43.41 19.26
CA GLU A 364 15.22 42.29 20.18
C GLU A 364 13.76 41.85 20.24
N PRO A 365 13.44 40.56 20.03
CA PRO A 365 12.09 40.04 20.15
C PRO A 365 11.52 40.33 21.53
N LEU A 366 10.19 40.44 21.61
CA LEU A 366 9.50 40.79 22.84
C LEU A 366 9.83 39.86 24.03
N MET A 367 10.00 38.56 23.78
CA MET A 367 10.40 37.57 24.78
C MET A 367 11.93 37.39 24.93
N THR A 368 12.74 38.25 24.29
CA THR A 368 14.22 38.25 24.23
C THR A 368 14.82 37.00 23.59
N PHE A 369 15.99 37.13 22.94
CA PHE A 369 16.70 35.96 22.42
C PHE A 369 17.22 35.06 23.55
N ARG A 370 17.65 35.67 24.65
CA ARG A 370 18.23 34.98 25.81
C ARG A 370 17.24 34.03 26.48
N LEU A 371 15.98 34.44 26.65
CA LEU A 371 14.98 33.65 27.37
C LEU A 371 14.16 32.72 26.45
N HIS A 372 14.30 32.82 25.13
CA HIS A 372 13.51 32.06 24.16
C HIS A 372 13.49 30.54 24.44
N THR A 373 14.67 29.91 24.58
CA THR A 373 14.76 28.47 24.85
C THR A 373 14.09 28.08 26.17
N SER A 374 14.22 28.92 27.19
CA SER A 374 13.61 28.72 28.50
C SER A 374 12.09 28.80 28.42
N PHE A 375 11.53 29.77 27.68
CA PHE A 375 10.09 29.89 27.45
C PHE A 375 9.52 28.68 26.70
N ILE A 376 10.19 28.20 25.64
CA ILE A 376 9.75 27.01 24.90
C ILE A 376 9.79 25.76 25.78
N THR A 377 10.80 25.63 26.63
CA THR A 377 10.94 24.50 27.56
C THR A 377 9.85 24.54 28.63
N ALA A 378 9.59 25.72 29.22
CA ALA A 378 8.53 25.91 30.19
C ALA A 378 7.14 25.60 29.59
N ALA A 379 6.87 26.05 28.36
CA ALA A 379 5.59 25.80 27.67
C ALA A 379 5.31 24.32 27.41
N LYS A 380 6.35 23.48 27.30
CA LYS A 380 6.23 22.02 27.06
C LYS A 380 6.02 21.20 28.33
N GLN A 381 6.11 21.80 29.52
CA GLN A 381 5.88 21.08 30.77
C GLN A 381 4.43 20.58 30.85
N GLU A 382 4.24 19.29 31.19
CA GLU A 382 2.89 18.68 31.24
C GLU A 382 2.09 19.16 32.46
N ASN A 383 2.77 19.32 33.60
CA ASN A 383 2.14 19.77 34.84
C ASN A 383 1.75 21.26 34.73
N LYS A 384 0.43 21.54 34.79
CA LYS A 384 -0.13 22.89 34.68
C LYS A 384 0.41 23.85 35.75
N VAL A 385 0.54 23.42 37.00
CA VAL A 385 0.97 24.27 38.12
C VAL A 385 2.43 24.67 37.95
N GLN A 386 3.28 23.70 37.62
CA GLN A 386 4.70 23.95 37.35
C GLN A 386 4.91 24.80 36.10
N ARG A 387 4.13 24.55 35.04
CA ARG A 387 4.17 25.33 33.80
C ARG A 387 3.84 26.81 34.05
N VAL A 388 2.76 27.09 34.78
CA VAL A 388 2.36 28.46 35.12
C VAL A 388 3.44 29.13 35.98
N SER A 389 3.91 28.47 37.04
CA SER A 389 4.94 29.01 37.93
C SER A 389 6.26 29.30 37.19
N THR A 390 6.69 28.42 36.29
CA THR A 390 7.91 28.60 35.50
C THR A 390 7.76 29.75 34.49
N ILE A 391 6.61 29.83 33.81
CA ILE A 391 6.33 30.93 32.87
C ILE A 391 6.29 32.27 33.62
N GLU A 392 5.65 32.34 34.78
CA GLU A 392 5.59 33.54 35.62
C GLU A 392 7.00 34.01 36.03
N ALA A 393 7.86 33.08 36.47
CA ALA A 393 9.25 33.38 36.82
C ALA A 393 10.08 33.88 35.63
N LEU A 394 9.81 33.39 34.41
CA LEU A 394 10.49 33.84 33.18
C LEU A 394 9.97 35.20 32.70
N VAL A 395 8.67 35.45 32.82
CA VAL A 395 8.07 36.76 32.51
C VAL A 395 8.64 37.83 33.45
N GLY A 396 8.85 37.52 34.72
CA GLY A 396 9.49 38.42 35.69
C GLY A 396 10.97 38.75 35.40
N GLN A 397 11.63 37.99 34.51
CA GLN A 397 13.02 38.23 34.08
C GLN A 397 13.14 39.07 32.81
N LEU A 398 12.01 39.45 32.19
CA LEU A 398 12.00 40.30 31.01
C LEU A 398 12.44 41.74 31.36
N PRO A 399 13.14 42.44 30.46
CA PRO A 399 13.36 43.86 30.59
C PRO A 399 12.04 44.63 30.77
N LYS A 400 12.09 45.76 31.47
CA LYS A 400 10.90 46.55 31.86
C LYS A 400 9.98 46.89 30.67
N GLU A 401 10.55 47.39 29.58
CA GLU A 401 9.77 47.76 28.40
C GLU A 401 9.21 46.54 27.65
N ASN A 402 9.98 45.45 27.57
CA ASN A 402 9.50 44.18 27.02
C ASN A 402 8.32 43.63 27.82
N TYR A 403 8.40 43.64 29.15
CA TYR A 403 7.31 43.22 30.03
C TYR A 403 6.08 44.08 29.85
N ARG A 404 6.24 45.42 29.80
CA ARG A 404 5.13 46.37 29.61
C ARG A 404 4.41 46.14 28.27
N MET A 405 5.16 45.99 27.18
CA MET A 405 4.61 45.72 25.84
C MET A 405 3.98 44.33 25.75
N LEU A 406 4.59 43.31 26.37
CA LEU A 406 4.01 41.96 26.46
C LEU A 406 2.70 41.95 27.23
N SER A 407 2.65 42.64 28.38
CA SER A 407 1.43 42.77 29.16
C SER A 407 0.31 43.37 28.33
N LEU A 408 0.57 44.47 27.61
CA LEU A 408 -0.41 45.12 26.75
C LEU A 408 -0.94 44.17 25.66
N LEU A 409 -0.07 43.40 25.00
CA LEU A 409 -0.50 42.41 23.98
C LEU A 409 -1.28 41.25 24.58
N ILE A 410 -0.89 40.72 25.73
CA ILE A 410 -1.58 39.60 26.37
C ILE A 410 -2.97 40.00 26.84
N HIS A 411 -3.15 41.22 27.34
CA HIS A 411 -4.48 41.73 27.69
C HIS A 411 -5.38 41.83 26.46
N HIS A 412 -4.85 42.28 25.33
CA HIS A 412 -5.60 42.31 24.06
C HIS A 412 -5.99 40.90 23.60
N LEU A 413 -5.04 39.96 23.57
CA LEU A 413 -5.28 38.58 23.11
C LEU A 413 -6.18 37.76 24.03
N HIS A 414 -6.47 38.25 25.24
CA HIS A 414 -7.41 37.63 26.17
C HIS A 414 -8.87 38.00 25.88
N ARG A 415 -9.11 39.13 25.20
CA ARG A 415 -10.45 39.53 24.74
C ARG A 415 -10.87 38.68 23.55
#